data_AF-D2ZRI5-F1
#
_entry.id   AF-D2ZRI5-F1
#
_cell.length_a   1.000
_cell.length_b   1.000
_cell.length_c   1.000
_cell.angle_alpha   90.00
_cell.angle_beta   90.00
_cell.angle_gamma   90.00
#
_symmetry.space_group_name_H-M   'P 1'
#
loop_
_entity.id
_entity.type
_entity.pdbx_description
1 polymer ?
#
loop_
_entity_poly.entity_id
_entity_poly.type
_entity_poly.pdbx_seq_one_letter_code
_entity_poly.pdbx_strand_id
1 'polypeptide(L)'
;MNDEKGQLSGEYMLLVGSLIVVLMISIFMIANENELNIAMAAAKSGVDEGVASSSSAIYPKETFNEYDDMEGLKHPYSVSIVNVSYNSSGIDENYGKQKIQFKVYAKASADYNKKELDSIGDRINYNLRKSVAMSFNTEDSTNKLYNPVFSNNYVFTTANVVWV
;
A
#
# COMPACT_ATOMS: atom_id res chain seq x y z
N MET A 1 -35.13 -46.20 28.32
CA MET A 1 -33.77 -45.66 28.61
C MET A 1 -32.86 -45.95 27.42
N ASN A 2 -32.94 -45.14 26.35
CA ASN A 2 -31.91 -45.14 25.29
C ASN A 2 -31.94 -43.89 24.38
N ASP A 3 -32.72 -42.85 24.69
CA ASP A 3 -32.85 -41.67 23.82
C ASP A 3 -31.69 -40.67 23.90
N GLU A 4 -30.85 -40.72 24.94
CA GLU A 4 -29.82 -39.69 25.16
C GLU A 4 -28.54 -39.89 24.32
N LYS A 5 -28.28 -41.10 23.80
CA LYS A 5 -27.02 -41.40 23.10
C LYS A 5 -26.92 -40.78 21.71
N GLY A 6 -28.06 -40.63 21.01
CA GLY A 6 -28.12 -39.99 19.69
C GLY A 6 -28.10 -38.46 19.78
N GLN A 7 -28.75 -37.91 20.80
CA GLN A 7 -28.82 -36.47 21.02
C GLN A 7 -27.44 -35.88 21.34
N LEU A 8 -26.66 -36.53 22.21
CA LEU A 8 -25.30 -36.10 22.55
C LEU A 8 -24.37 -36.07 21.32
N SER A 9 -24.48 -37.07 20.43
CA SER A 9 -23.73 -37.10 19.18
C SER A 9 -24.17 -36.02 18.18
N GLY A 10 -25.46 -35.70 18.15
CA GLY A 10 -26.01 -34.63 17.31
C GLY A 10 -25.56 -33.24 17.76
N GLU A 11 -25.64 -32.95 19.06
CA GLU A 11 -25.17 -31.70 19.66
C GLU A 11 -23.65 -31.53 19.44
N TYR A 12 -22.88 -32.60 19.57
CA TYR A 12 -21.44 -32.58 19.28
C TYR A 12 -21.14 -32.27 17.81
N MET A 13 -21.84 -32.88 16.85
CA MET A 13 -21.67 -32.56 15.44
C MET A 13 -22.05 -31.12 15.12
N LEU A 14 -23.11 -30.59 15.74
CA LEU A 14 -23.55 -29.21 15.56
C LEU A 14 -22.51 -28.22 16.12
N LEU A 15 -21.94 -28.52 17.29
CA LEU A 15 -20.85 -27.74 17.88
C LEU A 15 -19.60 -27.73 17.00
N VAL A 16 -19.14 -28.90 16.55
CA VAL A 16 -17.97 -29.01 15.65
C VAL A 16 -18.23 -28.30 14.32
N GLY A 17 -19.42 -28.46 13.74
CA GLY A 17 -19.80 -27.78 12.51
C GLY A 17 -19.80 -26.26 12.67
N SER A 18 -20.38 -25.75 13.76
CA SER A 18 -20.38 -24.31 14.05
C SER A 18 -18.96 -23.76 14.28
N LEU A 19 -18.09 -24.54 14.95
CA LEU A 19 -16.70 -24.18 15.16
C LEU A 19 -15.94 -24.05 13.84
N ILE A 20 -16.13 -24.98 12.90
CA ILE A 20 -15.50 -24.92 11.57
C ILE A 20 -15.92 -23.64 10.83
N VAL A 21 -17.20 -23.28 10.87
CA VAL A 21 -17.70 -22.05 10.23
C VAL A 21 -17.04 -20.81 10.84
N VAL A 22 -16.96 -20.73 12.17
CA VAL A 22 -16.30 -19.62 12.87
C VAL A 22 -14.82 -19.53 12.50
N LEU A 23 -14.12 -20.66 12.42
CA LEU A 23 -12.72 -20.70 12.01
C LEU A 23 -12.53 -20.21 10.56
N MET A 24 -13.40 -20.63 9.63
CA MET A 24 -13.32 -20.19 8.23
C MET A 24 -13.49 -18.67 8.10
N ILE A 25 -14.49 -18.09 8.78
CA ILE A 25 -14.71 -16.64 8.79
C ILE A 25 -13.48 -15.92 9.38
N SER A 26 -12.92 -16.46 10.47
CA SER A 26 -11.75 -15.87 11.13
C SER A 26 -10.52 -15.87 10.23
N ILE A 27 -10.24 -16.98 9.54
CA ILE A 27 -9.12 -17.10 8.59
C ILE A 27 -9.27 -16.08 7.47
N PHE A 28 -10.47 -15.90 6.93
CA PHE A 28 -10.74 -14.92 5.88
C PHE A 28 -10.46 -13.48 6.35
N MET A 29 -10.94 -13.10 7.55
CA MET A 29 -10.65 -11.78 8.12
C MET A 29 -9.16 -11.56 8.36
N ILE A 30 -8.47 -12.55 8.93
CA ILE A 30 -7.02 -12.49 9.19
C ILE A 30 -6.24 -12.34 7.88
N ALA A 31 -6.61 -13.08 6.83
CA ALA A 31 -5.94 -13.00 5.54
C ALA A 31 -6.03 -11.59 4.93
N ASN A 32 -7.21 -10.96 5.00
CA ASN A 32 -7.42 -9.61 4.47
C ASN A 32 -6.62 -8.55 5.26
N GLU A 33 -6.62 -8.63 6.60
CA GLU A 33 -5.81 -7.74 7.44
C GLU A 33 -4.31 -7.95 7.22
N ASN A 34 -3.88 -9.19 7.02
CA ASN A 34 -2.49 -9.50 6.72
C ASN A 34 -2.06 -8.92 5.35
N GLU A 35 -2.91 -9.01 4.34
CA GLU A 35 -2.68 -8.39 3.03
C GLU A 35 -2.50 -6.87 3.15
N LEU A 36 -3.37 -6.20 3.93
CA LEU A 36 -3.25 -4.77 4.19
C LEU A 36 -1.98 -4.41 4.94
N ASN A 37 -1.59 -5.22 5.93
CA ASN A 37 -0.35 -5.02 6.69
C ASN A 37 0.90 -5.17 5.82
N ILE A 38 0.92 -6.15 4.91
CA ILE A 38 1.99 -6.30 3.91
C ILE A 38 2.06 -5.06 3.02
N ALA A 39 0.91 -4.60 2.51
CA ALA A 39 0.86 -3.40 1.67
C ALA A 39 1.37 -2.16 2.42
N MET A 40 1.01 -2.00 3.69
CA MET A 40 1.46 -0.86 4.51
C MET A 40 2.95 -0.93 4.84
N ALA A 41 3.48 -2.12 5.14
CA ALA A 41 4.91 -2.33 5.39
C ALA A 41 5.73 -2.06 4.12
N ALA A 42 5.28 -2.57 2.97
CA ALA A 42 5.87 -2.30 1.66
C ALA A 42 5.82 -0.81 1.32
N ALA A 43 4.67 -0.16 1.54
CA ALA A 43 4.53 1.28 1.31
C ALA A 43 5.54 2.10 2.12
N LYS A 44 5.70 1.80 3.42
CA LYS A 44 6.70 2.47 4.27
C LYS A 44 8.12 2.20 3.79
N SER A 45 8.46 0.95 3.50
CA SER A 45 9.78 0.57 2.98
C SER A 45 10.10 1.27 1.66
N GLY A 46 9.16 1.31 0.72
CA GLY A 46 9.34 1.97 -0.58
C GLY A 46 9.46 3.48 -0.45
N VAL A 47 8.72 4.10 0.47
CA VAL A 47 8.86 5.52 0.78
C VAL A 47 10.25 5.82 1.36
N ASP A 48 10.72 5.03 2.33
CA ASP A 48 12.04 5.19 2.94
C ASP A 48 13.17 4.98 1.91
N GLU A 49 13.05 3.98 1.04
CA GLU A 49 13.99 3.74 -0.06
C GLU A 49 13.99 4.92 -1.06
N GLY A 50 12.81 5.43 -1.40
CA GLY A 50 12.67 6.58 -2.29
C GLY A 50 13.32 7.85 -1.73
N VAL A 51 13.19 8.10 -0.42
CA VAL A 51 13.87 9.21 0.26
C VAL A 51 15.38 8.98 0.34
N ALA A 52 15.83 7.77 0.64
CA ALA A 52 17.26 7.45 0.67
C ALA A 52 17.92 7.61 -0.71
N SER A 53 17.30 7.09 -1.77
CA SER A 53 17.74 7.27 -3.16
C SER A 53 17.77 8.75 -3.55
N SER A 54 16.77 9.52 -3.13
CA SER A 54 16.70 10.96 -3.34
C SER A 54 17.81 11.72 -2.63
N SER A 55 18.15 11.33 -1.40
CA SER A 55 19.28 11.89 -0.65
C SER A 55 20.65 11.56 -1.28
N SER A 56 20.69 10.59 -2.20
CA SER A 56 21.91 10.22 -2.95
C SER A 56 21.90 10.71 -4.40
N ALA A 57 20.84 11.39 -4.85
CA ALA A 57 20.65 11.87 -6.24
C ALA A 57 20.76 10.78 -7.33
N ILE A 58 20.39 9.53 -7.03
CA ILE A 58 20.42 8.41 -7.99
C ILE A 58 19.02 8.22 -8.58
N TYR A 59 18.85 8.44 -9.89
CA TYR A 59 17.52 8.44 -10.54
C TYR A 59 17.46 7.48 -11.75
N PRO A 60 16.42 6.62 -11.86
CA PRO A 60 16.19 5.81 -13.06
C PRO A 60 15.84 6.69 -14.26
N LYS A 61 16.70 6.66 -15.29
CA LYS A 61 16.62 7.55 -16.47
C LYS A 61 15.30 7.42 -17.26
N GLU A 62 14.71 6.22 -17.29
CA GLU A 62 13.52 5.96 -18.12
C GLU A 62 12.22 6.58 -17.60
N THR A 63 12.12 6.88 -16.30
CA THR A 63 10.89 7.42 -15.67
C THR A 63 10.95 8.94 -15.46
N PHE A 64 12.15 9.52 -15.43
CA PHE A 64 12.36 10.89 -14.94
C PHE A 64 13.08 11.83 -15.93
N ASN A 65 13.04 11.54 -17.24
CA ASN A 65 13.70 12.37 -18.26
C ASN A 65 13.28 13.85 -18.24
N GLU A 66 12.05 14.19 -17.82
CA GLU A 66 11.57 15.58 -17.76
C GLU A 66 12.16 16.39 -16.58
N TYR A 67 12.88 15.76 -15.65
CA TYR A 67 13.40 16.43 -14.45
C TYR A 67 14.86 16.89 -14.58
N ASP A 68 15.52 16.59 -15.71
CA ASP A 68 16.90 17.04 -16.00
C ASP A 68 17.02 18.58 -16.10
N ASP A 69 15.91 19.29 -16.31
CA ASP A 69 15.87 20.75 -16.43
C ASP A 69 15.65 21.47 -15.07
N MET A 70 15.44 20.75 -13.96
CA MET A 70 15.20 21.34 -12.65
C MET A 70 16.44 21.29 -11.76
N GLU A 71 17.16 22.41 -11.68
CA GLU A 71 18.45 22.55 -10.98
C GLU A 71 18.39 22.17 -9.49
N GLY A 72 17.28 22.47 -8.80
CA GLY A 72 17.07 22.13 -7.38
C GLY A 72 16.92 20.63 -7.09
N LEU A 73 16.59 19.81 -8.11
CA LEU A 73 16.45 18.35 -7.99
C LEU A 73 17.73 17.59 -8.36
N LYS A 74 18.79 18.30 -8.77
CA LYS A 74 20.13 17.74 -9.05
C LYS A 74 20.99 17.62 -7.80
N HIS A 75 20.57 18.23 -6.70
CA HIS A 75 21.24 18.17 -5.43
C HIS A 75 20.49 17.25 -4.46
N PRO A 76 21.20 16.58 -3.53
CA PRO A 76 20.58 15.86 -2.43
C PRO A 76 19.57 16.73 -1.68
N TYR A 77 18.28 16.38 -1.72
CA TYR A 77 17.27 17.03 -0.89
C TYR A 77 17.01 16.21 0.37
N SER A 78 16.99 16.88 1.52
CA SER A 78 16.68 16.26 2.82
C SER A 78 15.19 16.41 3.11
N VAL A 79 14.42 15.38 2.76
CA VAL A 79 13.01 15.24 3.10
C VAL A 79 12.88 14.13 4.13
N SER A 80 12.15 14.38 5.22
CA SER A 80 11.85 13.38 6.23
C SER A 80 10.38 12.98 6.17
N ILE A 81 10.11 11.69 6.33
CA ILE A 81 8.75 11.15 6.30
C ILE A 81 8.21 11.18 7.72
N VAL A 82 7.10 11.88 7.90
CA VAL A 82 6.45 12.04 9.20
C VAL A 82 5.49 10.88 9.43
N ASN A 83 4.71 10.51 8.41
CA ASN A 83 3.75 9.42 8.51
C ASN A 83 3.32 8.89 7.14
N VAL A 84 2.93 7.63 7.09
CA VAL A 84 2.23 7.01 5.95
C VAL A 84 0.93 6.43 6.49
N SER A 85 -0.20 7.01 6.08
CA SER A 85 -1.54 6.53 6.42
C SER A 85 -2.26 6.03 5.16
N TYR A 86 -3.40 5.38 5.35
CA TYR A 86 -4.28 5.02 4.25
C TYR A 86 -5.72 5.39 4.58
N ASN A 87 -6.55 5.54 3.55
CA ASN A 87 -7.98 5.70 3.67
C ASN A 87 -8.68 4.68 2.75
N SER A 88 -9.73 4.03 3.25
CA SER A 88 -10.54 3.12 2.42
C SER A 88 -11.66 3.92 1.74
N SER A 89 -11.70 3.88 0.42
CA SER A 89 -12.66 4.63 -0.40
C SER A 89 -13.82 3.78 -0.91
N GLY A 90 -14.09 2.63 -0.27
CA GLY A 90 -15.11 1.69 -0.71
C GLY A 90 -14.63 0.76 -1.83
N ILE A 91 -15.55 0.19 -2.60
CA ILE A 91 -15.24 -0.71 -3.72
C ILE A 91 -15.03 0.13 -4.98
N ASP A 92 -13.94 -0.12 -5.72
CA ASP A 92 -13.74 0.47 -7.04
C ASP A 92 -14.58 -0.31 -8.07
N GLU A 93 -15.56 0.35 -8.68
CA GLU A 93 -16.49 -0.27 -9.64
C GLU A 93 -15.80 -0.82 -10.88
N ASN A 94 -14.61 -0.31 -11.25
CA ASN A 94 -13.89 -0.77 -12.44
C ASN A 94 -13.20 -2.11 -12.21
N TYR A 95 -12.77 -2.38 -10.97
CA TYR A 95 -11.93 -3.53 -10.63
C TYR A 95 -12.62 -4.54 -9.71
N GLY A 96 -13.77 -4.17 -9.12
CA GLY A 96 -14.49 -5.01 -8.15
C GLY A 96 -13.69 -5.28 -6.87
N LYS A 97 -12.68 -4.45 -6.58
CA LYS A 97 -11.75 -4.58 -5.45
C LYS A 97 -11.92 -3.42 -4.48
N GLN A 98 -11.57 -3.62 -3.21
CA GLN A 98 -11.62 -2.55 -2.24
C GLN A 98 -10.51 -1.53 -2.50
N LYS A 99 -10.90 -0.27 -2.67
CA LYS A 99 -10.00 0.83 -2.96
C LYS A 99 -9.36 1.36 -1.70
N ILE A 100 -8.05 1.40 -1.71
CA ILE A 100 -7.24 1.97 -0.64
C ILE A 100 -6.39 3.09 -1.23
N GLN A 101 -6.44 4.26 -0.60
CA GLN A 101 -5.63 5.40 -0.98
C GLN A 101 -4.60 5.67 0.12
N PHE A 102 -3.32 5.51 -0.22
CA PHE A 102 -2.22 5.90 0.65
C PHE A 102 -2.05 7.41 0.66
N LYS A 103 -1.69 7.95 1.83
CA LYS A 103 -1.40 9.35 2.06
C LYS A 103 -0.12 9.47 2.85
N VAL A 104 0.88 10.11 2.23
CA VAL A 104 2.19 10.33 2.83
C VAL A 104 2.26 11.76 3.36
N TYR A 105 2.77 11.90 4.58
CA TYR A 105 3.07 13.16 5.23
C TYR A 105 4.59 13.29 5.30
N ALA A 106 5.11 14.38 4.74
CA ALA A 106 6.54 14.61 4.64
C ALA A 106 6.88 16.03 5.09
N LYS A 107 8.11 16.21 5.57
CA LYS A 107 8.67 17.50 5.94
C LYS A 107 9.90 17.77 5.08
N ALA A 108 9.93 18.93 4.44
CA ALA A 108 11.11 19.39 3.72
C ALA A 108 12.03 20.16 4.66
N SER A 109 13.34 19.90 4.58
CA SER A 109 14.35 20.64 5.36
C SER A 109 14.79 21.95 4.70
N ALA A 110 14.40 22.18 3.45
CA ALA A 110 14.73 23.37 2.68
C ALA A 110 13.47 24.00 2.06
N ASP A 111 13.55 25.29 1.75
CA ASP A 111 12.48 26.03 1.09
C ASP A 111 12.43 25.69 -0.40
N TYR A 112 11.72 24.61 -0.72
CA TYR A 112 11.40 24.24 -2.10
C TYR A 112 10.18 25.00 -2.60
N ASN A 113 10.18 25.31 -3.89
CA ASN A 113 8.99 25.84 -4.54
C ASN A 113 7.92 24.74 -4.69
N LYS A 114 6.66 25.15 -4.94
CA LYS A 114 5.54 24.20 -5.06
C LYS A 114 5.76 23.13 -6.14
N LYS A 115 6.37 23.48 -7.28
CA LYS A 115 6.62 22.52 -8.38
C LYS A 115 7.68 21.49 -8.01
N GLU A 116 8.70 21.89 -7.26
CA GLU A 116 9.73 20.99 -6.72
C GLU A 116 9.12 20.04 -5.70
N LEU A 117 8.28 20.55 -4.79
CA LEU A 117 7.55 19.72 -3.82
C LEU A 117 6.60 18.73 -4.49
N ASP A 118 5.89 19.15 -5.54
CA ASP A 118 5.02 18.25 -6.32
C ASP A 118 5.86 17.13 -6.98
N SER A 119 7.00 17.48 -7.59
CA SER A 119 7.93 16.50 -8.19
C SER A 119 8.49 15.51 -7.16
N ILE A 120 8.93 16.00 -6.00
CA ILE A 120 9.42 15.14 -4.93
C ILE A 120 8.29 14.23 -4.42
N GLY A 121 7.08 14.78 -4.29
CA GLY A 121 5.89 14.02 -3.90
C GLY A 121 5.57 12.89 -4.87
N ASP A 122 5.64 13.16 -6.18
CA ASP A 122 5.43 12.15 -7.22
C ASP A 122 6.46 11.03 -7.15
N ARG A 123 7.73 11.34 -6.85
CA ARG A 123 8.80 10.35 -6.65
C ARG A 123 8.57 9.49 -5.42
N ILE A 124 8.17 10.09 -4.31
CA ILE A 124 7.82 9.34 -3.09
C ILE A 124 6.66 8.39 -3.38
N ASN A 125 5.61 8.90 -4.02
CA ASN A 125 4.45 8.10 -4.38
C ASN A 125 4.80 6.99 -5.38
N TYR A 126 5.71 7.24 -6.33
CA TYR A 126 6.18 6.23 -7.29
C TYR A 126 6.88 5.07 -6.57
N ASN A 127 7.84 5.36 -5.68
CA ASN A 127 8.58 4.32 -4.97
C ASN A 127 7.69 3.55 -3.99
N LEU A 128 6.73 4.22 -3.34
CA LEU A 128 5.67 3.58 -2.56
C LEU A 128 4.95 2.53 -3.40
N ARG A 129 4.41 2.96 -4.55
CA ARG A 129 3.62 2.10 -5.45
C ARG A 129 4.46 0.94 -6.01
N LYS A 130 5.70 1.23 -6.42
CA LYS A 130 6.65 0.21 -6.92
C LYS A 130 6.92 -0.88 -5.88
N SER A 131 7.19 -0.49 -4.62
CA SER A 131 7.44 -1.45 -3.55
C SER A 131 6.22 -2.32 -3.22
N VAL A 132 5.02 -1.73 -3.24
CA VAL A 132 3.77 -2.48 -3.08
C VAL A 132 3.58 -3.46 -4.24
N ALA A 133 3.82 -3.02 -5.48
CA ALA A 133 3.66 -3.89 -6.66
C ALA A 133 4.61 -5.08 -6.62
N MET A 134 5.88 -4.87 -6.25
CA MET A 134 6.87 -5.92 -6.05
C MET A 134 6.48 -6.90 -4.93
N SER A 135 5.94 -6.38 -3.82
CA SER A 135 5.53 -7.21 -2.69
C SER A 135 4.39 -8.17 -3.04
N PHE A 136 3.54 -7.81 -4.00
CA PHE A 136 2.44 -8.64 -4.49
C PHE A 136 2.72 -9.31 -5.84
N ASN A 137 3.90 -9.12 -6.43
CA ASN A 137 4.26 -9.58 -7.78
C ASN A 137 3.23 -9.14 -8.85
N THR A 138 2.83 -7.86 -8.83
CA THR A 138 1.81 -7.28 -9.73
C THR A 138 2.35 -6.19 -10.66
N GLU A 139 3.67 -6.14 -10.86
CA GLU A 139 4.34 -5.14 -11.70
C GLU A 139 3.83 -5.14 -13.15
N ASP A 140 3.51 -6.32 -13.69
CA ASP A 140 3.00 -6.46 -15.06
C ASP A 140 1.52 -6.04 -15.20
N SER A 141 0.80 -5.91 -14.07
CA SER A 141 -0.62 -5.55 -14.06
C SER A 141 -0.86 -4.05 -13.89
N THR A 142 0.20 -3.24 -13.80
CA THR A 142 0.11 -1.80 -13.58
C THR A 142 0.80 -1.02 -14.69
N ASN A 143 0.60 0.30 -14.71
CA ASN A 143 1.25 1.16 -15.69
C ASN A 143 2.70 1.49 -15.28
N LYS A 144 3.41 2.23 -16.14
CA LYS A 144 4.80 2.67 -15.88
C LYS A 144 4.99 3.47 -14.59
N LEU A 145 3.92 4.04 -14.03
CA LEU A 145 3.94 4.80 -12.78
C LEU A 145 3.41 3.98 -11.59
N TYR A 146 3.18 2.68 -11.79
CA TYR A 146 2.60 1.79 -10.80
C TYR A 146 1.25 2.29 -10.25
N ASN A 147 0.39 2.94 -11.04
CA ASN A 147 -0.89 3.47 -10.56
C ASN A 147 -2.09 3.15 -11.46
N PRO A 148 -3.09 2.39 -10.98
CA PRO A 148 -3.20 1.79 -9.66
C PRO A 148 -2.30 0.54 -9.46
N VAL A 149 -1.97 0.20 -8.21
CA VAL A 149 -1.32 -1.09 -7.85
C VAL A 149 -2.40 -2.06 -7.39
N PHE A 150 -2.17 -3.36 -7.59
CA PHE A 150 -3.14 -4.39 -7.27
C PHE A 150 -2.62 -5.38 -6.25
N SER A 151 -3.56 -5.97 -5.50
CA SER A 151 -3.37 -7.21 -4.78
C SER A 151 -4.58 -8.12 -5.00
N ASN A 152 -4.70 -9.19 -4.22
CA ASN A 152 -5.79 -10.16 -4.36
C ASN A 152 -7.14 -9.49 -4.10
N ASN A 153 -7.27 -8.71 -3.04
CA ASN A 153 -8.54 -8.11 -2.64
C ASN A 153 -8.60 -6.57 -2.79
N TYR A 154 -7.45 -5.92 -2.95
CA TYR A 154 -7.35 -4.46 -2.91
C TYR A 154 -6.83 -3.85 -4.21
N VAL A 155 -7.20 -2.60 -4.44
CA VAL A 155 -6.61 -1.71 -5.42
C VAL A 155 -6.05 -0.49 -4.69
N PHE A 156 -4.75 -0.25 -4.83
CA PHE A 156 -4.03 0.79 -4.14
C PHE A 156 -3.75 1.97 -5.06
N THR A 157 -3.98 3.17 -4.52
CA THR A 157 -3.67 4.45 -5.16
C THR A 157 -2.97 5.36 -4.17
N THR A 158 -2.35 6.43 -4.63
CA THR A 158 -1.70 7.42 -3.77
C THR A 158 -2.37 8.78 -3.92
N ALA A 159 -2.60 9.47 -2.81
CA ALA A 159 -2.92 10.90 -2.81
C ALA A 159 -1.64 11.73 -2.97
N ASN A 160 -1.80 13.03 -3.25
CA ASN A 160 -0.67 13.96 -3.22
C ASN A 160 -0.05 13.99 -1.82
N VAL A 161 1.28 14.08 -1.77
CA VAL A 161 2.04 14.16 -0.52
C VAL A 161 1.66 15.45 0.22
N VAL A 162 1.41 15.33 1.52
CA VAL A 162 1.12 16.47 2.38
C VAL A 162 2.40 16.93 3.04
N TRP A 163 2.77 18.17 2.77
CA TRP A 163 3.96 18.83 3.31
C TRP A 163 3.61 19.52 4.64
N VAL A 164 4.36 19.24 5.71
CA VAL A 164 4.11 19.71 7.10
C VAL A 164 5.35 20.33 7.72
#